data_AF-A0A9E6SP75-F1
#
_entry.id   AF-A0A9E6SP75-F1
#
_cell.length_a   1.000
_cell.length_b   1.000
_cell.length_c   1.000
_cell.angle_alpha   90.00
_cell.angle_beta   90.00
_cell.angle_gamma   90.00
#
_symmetry.space_group_name_H-M   'P 1'
#
loop_
_entity.id
_entity.type
_entity.pdbx_description
1 polymer ?
#
loop_
_entity_poly.entity_id
_entity_poly.type
_entity_poly.pdbx_seq_one_letter_code
_entity_poly.pdbx_strand_id
1 'polypeptide(L)'
;MYKRILLKLSGEQLQGSHESGFDTERAVWIAGQLKQALATGVQIVIMVGGGNYARGAQLADDKIQRITGDYVGMLATLMNALTLADVFNSEGVDARALSNIEANQLVDQFTHRRAVSHLDKHRVVIVAGGTGRPFLTTDTAAVNLALELQCDVVVKTTKVDGVYTADPALDTTATKYEHLSYDEVIANPSITVMDKAAIGLALEQHIPIVICDLLTEGNIARAARGDTVGTLIGEKMA
;
A
#
# COMPACT_ATOMS: atom_id res chain seq x y z
N MET A 1 18.38 7.69 2.15
CA MET A 1 17.46 7.93 1.02
C MET A 1 17.26 6.64 0.26
N TYR A 2 16.01 6.23 0.11
CA TYR A 2 15.68 5.00 -0.62
C TYR A 2 15.76 5.22 -2.12
N LYS A 3 16.22 4.21 -2.85
CA LYS A 3 16.20 4.16 -4.30
C LYS A 3 14.80 3.84 -4.81
N ARG A 4 14.11 2.91 -4.15
CA ARG A 4 12.78 2.45 -4.55
C ARG A 4 11.93 2.16 -3.31
N ILE A 5 10.71 2.68 -3.31
CA ILE A 5 9.74 2.42 -2.25
C ILE A 5 8.52 1.69 -2.80
N LEU A 6 7.92 0.86 -1.97
CA LEU A 6 6.55 0.41 -2.18
C LEU A 6 5.60 1.20 -1.27
N LEU A 7 4.66 1.93 -1.87
CA LEU A 7 3.59 2.62 -1.17
C LEU A 7 2.32 1.76 -1.21
N LYS A 8 1.91 1.24 -0.06
CA LYS A 8 0.66 0.49 0.06
C LYS A 8 -0.47 1.47 0.38
N LEU A 9 -1.39 1.62 -0.56
CA LEU A 9 -2.61 2.42 -0.41
C LEU A 9 -3.79 1.50 -0.08
N SER A 10 -4.51 1.81 0.98
CA SER A 10 -5.79 1.17 1.30
C SER A 10 -6.89 1.74 0.41
N GLY A 11 -7.85 0.89 0.00
CA GLY A 11 -8.97 1.35 -0.83
C GLY A 11 -9.81 2.40 -0.10
N GLU A 12 -10.02 2.21 1.19
CA GLU A 12 -10.75 3.12 2.08
C GLU A 12 -10.13 4.53 2.13
N GLN A 13 -8.83 4.67 1.84
CA GLN A 13 -8.21 5.99 1.73
C GLN A 13 -8.57 6.71 0.44
N LEU A 14 -8.89 5.96 -0.61
CA LEU A 14 -9.34 6.45 -1.93
C LEU A 14 -10.84 6.74 -1.95
N GLN A 15 -11.60 6.28 -0.96
CA GLN A 15 -13.02 6.57 -0.81
C GLN A 15 -13.29 8.03 -0.41
N GLY A 16 -12.33 8.68 0.25
CA GLY A 16 -12.47 10.07 0.67
C GLY A 16 -13.61 10.27 1.68
N SER A 17 -14.52 11.19 1.35
CA SER A 17 -15.73 11.49 2.13
C SER A 17 -16.96 10.68 1.70
N HIS A 18 -16.86 9.87 0.65
CA HIS A 18 -17.98 9.08 0.12
C HIS A 18 -18.28 7.84 0.99
N GLU A 19 -19.45 7.23 0.83
CA GLU A 19 -19.81 5.96 1.49
C GLU A 19 -19.25 4.72 0.76
N SER A 20 -19.01 4.85 -0.54
CA SER A 20 -18.32 3.88 -1.39
C SER A 20 -17.85 4.60 -2.65
N GLY A 21 -16.90 4.00 -3.38
CA GLY A 21 -16.43 4.55 -4.65
C GLY A 21 -15.04 5.17 -4.56
N PHE A 22 -14.77 6.14 -5.42
CA PHE A 22 -13.46 6.72 -5.62
C PHE A 22 -13.53 8.24 -5.60
N ASP A 23 -12.76 8.86 -4.72
CA ASP A 23 -12.61 10.30 -4.57
C ASP A 23 -11.46 10.78 -5.47
N THR A 24 -11.84 11.45 -6.55
CA THR A 24 -10.88 12.02 -7.52
C THR A 24 -10.04 13.13 -6.90
N GLU A 25 -10.59 13.97 -6.02
CA GLU A 25 -9.83 15.05 -5.37
C GLU A 25 -8.74 14.47 -4.46
N ARG A 26 -9.06 13.38 -3.76
CA ARG A 26 -8.08 12.63 -2.97
C ARG A 26 -6.96 12.08 -3.84
N ALA A 27 -7.28 11.51 -5.00
CA ALA A 27 -6.28 10.99 -5.93
C ALA A 27 -5.39 12.11 -6.52
N VAL A 28 -5.97 13.27 -6.84
CA VAL A 28 -5.22 14.48 -7.26
C VAL A 28 -4.25 14.93 -6.16
N TRP A 29 -4.72 14.97 -4.91
CA TRP A 29 -3.87 15.31 -3.77
C TRP A 29 -2.70 14.32 -3.62
N ILE A 30 -2.96 13.01 -3.72
CA ILE A 30 -1.91 11.98 -3.69
C ILE A 30 -0.90 12.21 -4.83
N ALA A 31 -1.36 12.49 -6.05
CA ALA A 31 -0.47 12.80 -7.17
C ALA A 31 0.46 13.99 -6.85
N GLY A 32 -0.06 15.04 -6.22
CA GLY A 32 0.73 16.17 -5.73
C GLY A 32 1.83 15.76 -4.75
N GLN A 33 1.52 14.88 -3.80
CA GLN A 33 2.52 14.34 -2.86
C GLN A 33 3.57 13.46 -3.56
N LEU A 34 3.14 12.65 -4.54
CA LEU A 34 4.05 11.81 -5.31
C LEU A 34 5.04 12.64 -6.14
N LYS A 35 4.62 13.77 -6.72
CA LYS A 35 5.53 14.68 -7.45
C LYS A 35 6.72 15.11 -6.58
N GLN A 36 6.46 15.45 -5.32
CA GLN A 36 7.52 15.87 -4.39
C GLN A 36 8.52 14.74 -4.14
N ALA A 37 8.04 13.50 -4.00
CA ALA A 37 8.90 12.34 -3.86
C ALA A 37 9.68 12.06 -5.15
N LEU A 38 9.00 11.99 -6.30
CA LEU A 38 9.59 11.70 -7.60
C LEU A 38 10.67 12.71 -8.03
N ALA A 39 10.52 13.99 -7.65
CA ALA A 39 11.52 15.03 -7.91
C ALA A 39 12.89 14.73 -7.30
N THR A 40 12.96 13.81 -6.35
CA THR A 40 14.21 13.36 -5.73
C THR A 40 14.87 12.16 -6.42
N GLY A 41 14.23 11.59 -7.44
CA GLY A 41 14.74 10.43 -8.20
C GLY A 41 14.32 9.07 -7.65
N VAL A 42 13.56 9.01 -6.55
CA VAL A 42 13.03 7.76 -6.00
C VAL A 42 12.06 7.09 -6.99
N GLN A 43 12.17 5.78 -7.11
CA GLN A 43 11.21 4.96 -7.87
C GLN A 43 10.04 4.56 -6.96
N ILE A 44 8.80 4.70 -7.45
CA ILE A 44 7.61 4.44 -6.64
C ILE A 44 6.80 3.30 -7.25
N VAL A 45 6.60 2.26 -6.44
CA VAL A 45 5.66 1.17 -6.69
C VAL A 45 4.46 1.36 -5.78
N ILE A 46 3.24 1.14 -6.28
CA ILE A 46 2.01 1.22 -5.49
C ILE A 46 1.31 -0.13 -5.50
N MET A 47 0.98 -0.65 -4.32
CA MET A 47 0.01 -1.74 -4.15
C MET A 47 -1.28 -1.14 -3.64
N VAL A 48 -2.37 -1.28 -4.40
CA VAL A 48 -3.66 -0.66 -4.07
C VAL A 48 -4.68 -1.67 -3.55
N GLY A 49 -5.34 -1.33 -2.46
CA GLY A 49 -6.45 -2.10 -1.90
C GLY A 49 -7.80 -1.79 -2.57
N GLY A 50 -8.80 -2.63 -2.35
CA GLY A 50 -10.13 -2.52 -2.99
C GLY A 50 -11.29 -2.23 -2.04
N GLY A 51 -10.99 -1.97 -0.75
CA GLY A 51 -12.00 -1.93 0.31
C GLY A 51 -13.05 -0.82 0.22
N ASN A 52 -12.84 0.18 -0.64
CA ASN A 52 -13.81 1.23 -0.98
C ASN A 52 -14.95 0.76 -1.88
N TYR A 53 -14.75 -0.32 -2.65
CA TYR A 53 -15.79 -0.95 -3.46
C TYR A 53 -16.24 -2.28 -2.85
N ALA A 54 -15.30 -3.10 -2.42
CA ALA A 54 -15.59 -4.43 -1.90
C ALA A 54 -14.50 -4.94 -0.96
N ARG A 55 -14.91 -5.48 0.19
CA ARG A 55 -14.06 -6.31 1.05
C ARG A 55 -14.49 -7.77 0.91
N GLY A 56 -13.64 -8.60 0.31
CA GLY A 56 -14.00 -9.98 -0.03
C GLY A 56 -14.48 -10.83 1.16
N ALA A 57 -13.86 -10.65 2.34
CA ALA A 57 -14.28 -11.33 3.56
C ALA A 57 -15.68 -10.91 4.06
N GLN A 58 -16.15 -9.71 3.73
CA GLN A 58 -17.48 -9.22 4.11
C GLN A 58 -18.57 -9.66 3.12
N LEU A 59 -18.18 -10.00 1.89
CA LEU A 59 -19.09 -10.53 0.87
C LEU A 59 -19.33 -12.04 1.05
N ALA A 60 -18.45 -12.73 1.77
CA ALA A 60 -18.58 -14.15 2.01
C ALA A 60 -19.68 -14.42 3.05
N ASP A 61 -20.63 -15.28 2.69
CA ASP A 61 -21.73 -15.73 3.55
C ASP A 61 -22.07 -17.21 3.22
N ASP A 62 -23.23 -17.68 3.67
CA ASP A 62 -23.67 -19.06 3.44
C ASP A 62 -23.90 -19.39 1.95
N LYS A 63 -23.96 -18.38 1.06
CA LYS A 63 -24.22 -18.53 -0.38
C LYS A 63 -23.03 -18.12 -1.24
N ILE A 64 -22.22 -17.16 -0.79
CA ILE A 64 -21.04 -16.68 -1.49
C ILE A 64 -19.81 -17.25 -0.81
N GLN A 65 -19.10 -18.13 -1.52
CA GLN A 65 -17.85 -18.69 -1.02
C GLN A 65 -16.79 -17.61 -0.83
N ARG A 66 -15.96 -17.78 0.20
CA ARG A 66 -14.82 -16.89 0.49
C ARG A 66 -13.92 -16.64 -0.72
N ILE A 67 -13.68 -17.68 -1.53
CA ILE A 67 -12.90 -17.59 -2.78
C ILE A 67 -13.50 -16.55 -3.73
N THR A 68 -14.81 -16.61 -3.96
CA THR A 68 -15.52 -15.65 -4.81
C THR A 68 -15.47 -14.25 -4.24
N GLY A 69 -15.65 -14.09 -2.93
CA GLY A 69 -15.52 -12.80 -2.26
C GLY A 69 -14.14 -12.17 -2.48
N ASP A 70 -13.07 -12.95 -2.32
CA ASP A 70 -11.70 -12.46 -2.56
C ASP A 70 -11.47 -12.11 -4.04
N TYR A 71 -12.05 -12.83 -5.00
CA TYR A 71 -12.03 -12.43 -6.42
C TYR A 71 -12.68 -11.06 -6.65
N VAL A 72 -13.84 -10.81 -6.04
CA VAL A 72 -14.50 -9.49 -6.12
C VAL A 72 -13.62 -8.40 -5.51
N GLY A 73 -12.98 -8.68 -4.37
CA GLY A 73 -12.01 -7.76 -3.76
C GLY A 73 -10.82 -7.46 -4.68
N MET A 74 -10.30 -8.46 -5.40
CA MET A 74 -9.22 -8.24 -6.37
C MET A 74 -9.69 -7.43 -7.58
N LEU A 75 -10.90 -7.64 -8.10
CA LEU A 75 -11.47 -6.80 -9.16
C LEU A 75 -11.62 -5.34 -8.70
N ALA A 76 -12.00 -5.10 -7.45
CA ALA A 76 -12.04 -3.76 -6.88
C ALA A 76 -10.66 -3.07 -6.87
N THR A 77 -9.56 -3.82 -6.66
CA THR A 77 -8.21 -3.26 -6.79
C THR A 77 -7.88 -2.85 -8.23
N LEU A 78 -8.38 -3.60 -9.23
CA LEU A 78 -8.20 -3.25 -10.65
C LEU A 78 -8.91 -1.93 -10.98
N MET A 79 -10.13 -1.75 -10.47
CA MET A 79 -10.87 -0.49 -10.62
C MET A 79 -10.05 0.70 -10.09
N ASN A 80 -9.52 0.59 -8.87
CA ASN A 80 -8.69 1.64 -8.28
C ASN A 80 -7.39 1.89 -9.04
N ALA A 81 -6.72 0.84 -9.52
CA ALA A 81 -5.46 1.03 -10.25
C ALA A 81 -5.65 1.76 -11.58
N LEU A 82 -6.74 1.47 -12.30
CA LEU A 82 -7.08 2.15 -13.54
C LEU A 82 -7.39 3.63 -13.28
N THR A 83 -8.28 3.93 -12.32
CA THR A 83 -8.66 5.32 -12.02
C THR A 83 -7.48 6.12 -11.46
N LEU A 84 -6.65 5.53 -10.59
CA LEU A 84 -5.43 6.18 -10.10
C LEU A 84 -4.45 6.49 -11.23
N ALA A 85 -4.24 5.55 -12.15
CA ALA A 85 -3.34 5.77 -13.27
C ALA A 85 -3.80 6.95 -14.14
N ASP A 86 -5.09 7.04 -14.45
CA ASP A 86 -5.64 8.15 -15.25
C ASP A 86 -5.49 9.49 -14.52
N VAL A 87 -5.84 9.56 -13.23
CA VAL A 87 -5.70 10.79 -12.45
C VAL A 87 -4.23 11.20 -12.31
N PHE A 88 -3.32 10.26 -12.06
CA PHE A 88 -1.90 10.56 -11.97
C PHE A 88 -1.37 11.10 -13.30
N ASN A 89 -1.73 10.46 -14.41
CA ASN A 89 -1.31 10.92 -15.74
C ASN A 89 -1.92 12.30 -16.07
N SER A 90 -3.18 12.59 -15.72
CA SER A 90 -3.78 13.92 -15.93
C SER A 90 -3.10 15.00 -15.11
N GLU A 91 -2.58 14.63 -13.93
CA GLU A 91 -1.79 15.51 -13.07
C GLU A 91 -0.31 15.56 -13.50
N GLY A 92 0.12 14.93 -14.58
CA GLY A 92 1.52 14.94 -15.03
C GLY A 92 2.47 14.06 -14.20
N VAL A 93 1.94 13.06 -13.50
CA VAL A 93 2.68 11.96 -12.91
C VAL A 93 2.53 10.75 -13.82
N ASP A 94 3.58 10.43 -14.60
CA ASP A 94 3.54 9.28 -15.50
C ASP A 94 3.33 7.98 -14.70
N ALA A 95 2.16 7.36 -14.86
CA ALA A 95 1.77 6.17 -14.11
C ALA A 95 1.30 5.04 -15.03
N ARG A 96 1.58 3.79 -14.66
CA ARG A 96 1.11 2.59 -15.37
C ARG A 96 0.48 1.60 -14.40
N ALA A 97 -0.79 1.27 -14.66
CA ALA A 97 -1.49 0.19 -13.99
C ALA A 97 -1.06 -1.16 -14.56
N LEU A 98 -0.73 -2.11 -13.69
CA LEU A 98 -0.45 -3.51 -13.99
C LEU A 98 -1.34 -4.41 -13.13
N SER A 99 -1.66 -5.60 -13.60
CA SER A 99 -2.51 -6.55 -12.87
C SER A 99 -1.87 -7.93 -12.73
N ASN A 100 -1.94 -8.49 -11.52
CA ASN A 100 -1.59 -9.88 -11.24
C ASN A 100 -2.67 -10.87 -11.73
N ILE A 101 -3.85 -10.38 -12.09
CA ILE A 101 -4.92 -11.15 -12.74
C ILE A 101 -4.95 -10.79 -14.22
N GLU A 102 -5.01 -11.79 -15.09
CA GLU A 102 -5.14 -11.57 -16.53
C GLU A 102 -6.51 -10.96 -16.85
N ALA A 103 -6.50 -9.71 -17.32
CA ALA A 103 -7.69 -8.94 -17.68
C ALA A 103 -7.45 -8.29 -19.05
N ASN A 104 -7.38 -9.14 -20.07
CA ASN A 104 -7.12 -8.75 -21.45
C ASN A 104 -8.09 -7.63 -21.90
N GLN A 105 -7.58 -6.67 -22.68
CA GLN A 105 -8.25 -5.42 -23.09
C GLN A 105 -8.33 -4.31 -22.04
N LEU A 106 -8.25 -4.61 -20.73
CA LEU A 106 -8.47 -3.62 -19.68
C LEU A 106 -7.17 -3.07 -19.09
N VAL A 107 -6.23 -3.96 -18.75
CA VAL A 107 -5.00 -3.59 -18.05
C VAL A 107 -3.86 -4.53 -18.43
N ASP A 108 -2.65 -3.98 -18.54
CA ASP A 108 -1.46 -4.78 -18.82
C ASP A 108 -1.19 -5.78 -17.69
N GLN A 109 -0.87 -7.01 -18.05
CA GLN A 109 -0.44 -8.01 -17.08
C GLN A 109 0.86 -7.58 -16.38
N PHE A 110 0.93 -7.79 -15.07
CA PHE A 110 2.16 -7.65 -14.33
C PHE A 110 3.17 -8.73 -14.75
N THR A 111 4.39 -8.28 -15.04
CA THR A 111 5.58 -9.14 -15.06
C THR A 111 6.72 -8.33 -14.46
N HIS A 112 7.63 -8.97 -13.73
CA HIS A 112 8.82 -8.33 -13.17
C HIS A 112 9.53 -7.44 -14.20
N ARG A 113 9.81 -7.96 -15.40
CA ARG A 113 10.51 -7.22 -16.47
C ARG A 113 9.74 -5.98 -16.95
N ARG A 114 8.41 -6.07 -17.08
CA ARG A 114 7.57 -4.94 -17.50
C ARG A 114 7.54 -3.84 -16.45
N ALA A 115 7.35 -4.22 -15.18
CA ALA A 115 7.38 -3.30 -14.05
C ALA A 115 8.72 -2.58 -13.95
N VAL A 116 9.84 -3.32 -13.98
CA VAL A 116 11.19 -2.72 -13.97
C VAL A 116 11.40 -1.76 -15.13
N SER A 117 11.01 -2.11 -16.36
CA SER A 117 11.12 -1.21 -17.52
C SER A 117 10.32 0.10 -17.35
N HIS A 118 9.21 0.09 -16.61
CA HIS A 118 8.47 1.32 -16.29
C HIS A 118 9.17 2.14 -15.21
N LEU A 119 9.68 1.50 -14.17
CA LEU A 119 10.43 2.17 -13.10
C LEU A 119 11.71 2.81 -13.63
N ASP A 120 12.42 2.16 -14.56
CA ASP A 120 13.62 2.70 -15.21
C ASP A 120 13.33 3.93 -16.09
N LYS A 121 12.07 4.10 -16.50
CA LYS A 121 11.56 5.30 -17.21
C LYS A 121 10.96 6.33 -16.24
N HIS A 122 11.24 6.21 -14.95
CA HIS A 122 10.72 7.07 -13.88
C HIS A 122 9.19 7.12 -13.79
N ARG A 123 8.50 6.08 -14.25
CA ARG A 123 7.05 5.98 -14.13
C ARG A 123 6.66 5.32 -12.82
N VAL A 124 5.57 5.81 -12.22
CA VAL A 124 4.92 5.13 -11.09
C VAL A 124 4.30 3.83 -11.59
N VAL A 125 4.58 2.72 -10.92
CA VAL A 125 3.97 1.42 -11.23
C VAL A 125 2.89 1.12 -10.20
N ILE A 126 1.63 1.03 -10.63
CA ILE A 126 0.49 0.70 -9.78
C ILE A 126 0.10 -0.74 -10.06
N VAL A 127 0.18 -1.62 -9.05
CA VAL A 127 -0.14 -3.03 -9.20
C VAL A 127 -1.46 -3.35 -8.50
N ALA A 128 -2.34 -4.01 -9.24
CA ALA A 128 -3.62 -4.52 -8.80
C ALA A 128 -3.65 -6.06 -8.82
N GLY A 129 -4.72 -6.61 -8.25
CA GLY A 129 -4.99 -8.04 -8.19
C GLY A 129 -4.40 -8.72 -6.96
N GLY A 130 -3.88 -7.97 -5.97
CA GLY A 130 -3.27 -8.56 -4.77
C GLY A 130 -2.15 -9.53 -5.15
N THR A 131 -2.19 -10.77 -4.64
CA THR A 131 -1.27 -11.86 -5.05
C THR A 131 -1.83 -12.70 -6.22
N GLY A 132 -3.00 -12.36 -6.74
CA GLY A 132 -3.75 -13.16 -7.69
C GLY A 132 -4.38 -14.42 -7.08
N ARG A 133 -4.30 -14.60 -5.75
CA ARG A 133 -4.78 -15.79 -5.04
C ARG A 133 -5.66 -15.41 -3.84
N PRO A 134 -6.80 -16.12 -3.62
CA PRO A 134 -7.63 -15.95 -2.43
C PRO A 134 -6.88 -16.21 -1.12
N PHE A 135 -7.49 -15.82 0.01
CA PHE A 135 -7.00 -15.95 1.38
C PHE A 135 -5.79 -15.10 1.77
N LEU A 136 -5.25 -14.32 0.84
CA LEU A 136 -4.15 -13.39 1.09
C LEU A 136 -4.64 -11.94 1.09
N THR A 137 -4.00 -11.10 1.92
CA THR A 137 -4.35 -9.70 2.01
C THR A 137 -3.55 -8.87 0.99
N THR A 138 -3.97 -7.61 0.78
CA THR A 138 -3.18 -6.64 0.03
C THR A 138 -1.91 -6.21 0.76
N ASP A 139 -1.83 -6.42 2.08
CA ASP A 139 -0.63 -6.16 2.86
C ASP A 139 0.42 -7.25 2.60
N THR A 140 0.03 -8.53 2.56
CA THR A 140 0.94 -9.62 2.15
C THR A 140 1.41 -9.42 0.70
N ALA A 141 0.50 -9.02 -0.19
CA ALA A 141 0.83 -8.72 -1.59
C ALA A 141 1.81 -7.55 -1.72
N ALA A 142 1.65 -6.51 -0.88
CA ALA A 142 2.55 -5.36 -0.85
C ALA A 142 3.97 -5.78 -0.47
N VAL A 143 4.15 -6.57 0.59
CA VAL A 143 5.48 -7.07 0.99
C VAL A 143 6.08 -7.95 -0.10
N ASN A 144 5.30 -8.88 -0.66
CA ASN A 144 5.78 -9.75 -1.73
C ASN A 144 6.22 -8.99 -2.98
N LEU A 145 5.42 -8.01 -3.43
CA LEU A 145 5.76 -7.17 -4.58
C LEU A 145 6.98 -6.28 -4.30
N ALA A 146 7.13 -5.78 -3.07
CA ALA A 146 8.27 -4.99 -2.67
C ALA A 146 9.57 -5.81 -2.79
N LEU A 147 9.53 -7.08 -2.38
CA LEU A 147 10.66 -8.00 -2.54
C LEU A 147 10.95 -8.30 -4.01
N GLU A 148 9.92 -8.62 -4.80
CA GLU A 148 10.07 -8.92 -6.23
C GLU A 148 10.69 -7.74 -6.99
N LEU A 149 10.29 -6.52 -6.64
CA LEU A 149 10.81 -5.30 -7.23
C LEU A 149 11.96 -4.69 -6.42
N GLN A 150 12.58 -5.39 -5.47
CA GLN A 150 13.74 -4.87 -4.72
C GLN A 150 13.53 -3.45 -4.17
N CYS A 151 12.36 -3.18 -3.61
CA CYS A 151 12.09 -1.95 -2.88
C CYS A 151 12.85 -1.96 -1.56
N ASP A 152 13.37 -0.81 -1.17
CA ASP A 152 14.15 -0.66 0.07
C ASP A 152 13.25 -0.60 1.31
N VAL A 153 11.97 -0.21 1.14
CA VAL A 153 11.00 -0.07 2.24
C VAL A 153 9.56 -0.25 1.73
N VAL A 154 8.70 -0.78 2.60
CA VAL A 154 7.24 -0.75 2.43
C VAL A 154 6.66 0.38 3.28
N VAL A 155 6.12 1.41 2.65
CA VAL A 155 5.37 2.48 3.31
C VAL A 155 3.90 2.10 3.28
N LYS A 156 3.36 1.67 4.41
CA LYS A 156 1.93 1.42 4.57
C LYS A 156 1.27 2.63 5.16
N THR A 157 0.34 3.22 4.42
CA THR A 157 -0.40 4.36 4.92
C THR A 157 -1.67 3.94 5.65
N THR A 158 -1.98 4.63 6.74
CA THR A 158 -3.13 4.38 7.61
C THR A 158 -3.92 5.66 7.85
N LYS A 159 -5.04 5.57 8.61
CA LYS A 159 -5.79 6.75 9.08
C LYS A 159 -5.16 7.39 10.33
N VAL A 160 -4.43 6.60 11.11
CA VAL A 160 -3.59 7.07 12.22
C VAL A 160 -2.17 7.27 11.73
N ASP A 161 -1.41 8.11 12.43
CA ASP A 161 -0.05 8.51 12.03
C ASP A 161 1.06 7.56 12.48
N GLY A 162 0.71 6.36 12.97
CA GLY A 162 1.67 5.34 13.38
C GLY A 162 1.04 4.22 14.18
N VAL A 163 1.87 3.47 14.89
CA VAL A 163 1.47 2.40 15.80
C VAL A 163 1.43 2.93 17.21
N TYR A 164 0.37 2.60 17.96
CA TYR A 164 0.13 3.09 19.31
C TYR A 164 0.02 1.93 20.30
N THR A 165 0.24 2.22 21.59
CA THR A 165 0.03 1.27 22.69
C THR A 165 -1.43 0.81 22.82
N ALA A 166 -2.38 1.67 22.43
CA ALA A 166 -3.83 1.44 22.41
C ALA A 166 -4.47 2.28 21.28
N ASP A 167 -5.77 2.10 21.01
CA ASP A 167 -6.47 2.93 20.02
C ASP A 167 -6.53 4.40 20.51
N PRO A 168 -5.84 5.35 19.83
CA PRO A 168 -5.77 6.73 20.29
C PRO A 168 -7.12 7.47 20.20
N ALA A 169 -8.10 6.93 19.47
CA ALA A 169 -9.47 7.47 19.44
C ALA A 169 -10.27 7.09 20.69
N LEU A 170 -9.91 6.00 21.37
CA LEU A 170 -10.62 5.47 22.54
C LEU A 170 -9.87 5.67 23.84
N ASP A 171 -8.53 5.72 23.79
CA ASP A 171 -7.66 5.84 24.94
C ASP A 171 -6.73 7.06 24.83
N THR A 172 -7.01 8.08 25.64
CA THR A 172 -6.20 9.31 25.71
C THR A 172 -4.78 9.10 26.23
N THR A 173 -4.48 7.94 26.83
CA THR A 173 -3.13 7.58 27.30
C THR A 173 -2.32 6.83 26.24
N ALA A 174 -2.91 6.57 25.07
CA ALA A 174 -2.22 5.91 23.97
C ALA A 174 -0.96 6.70 23.56
N THR A 175 0.19 6.02 23.58
CA THR A 175 1.47 6.61 23.17
C THR A 175 1.91 5.97 21.86
N LYS A 176 2.42 6.80 20.94
CA LYS A 176 2.93 6.35 19.64
C LYS A 176 4.32 5.76 19.80
N TYR A 177 4.55 4.60 19.18
CA TYR A 177 5.88 4.05 19.03
C TYR A 177 6.62 4.76 17.89
N GLU A 178 7.85 5.18 18.09
CA GLU A 178 8.71 5.65 16.99
C GLU A 178 9.31 4.49 16.19
N HIS A 179 9.65 3.41 16.90
CA HIS A 179 10.28 2.22 16.37
C HIS A 179 9.77 0.98 17.09
N LEU A 180 9.59 -0.10 16.34
CA LEU A 180 9.28 -1.44 16.83
C LEU A 180 10.13 -2.47 16.07
N SER A 181 10.65 -3.45 16.78
CA SER A 181 11.14 -4.68 16.16
C SER A 181 9.98 -5.56 15.69
N TYR A 182 10.24 -6.46 14.74
CA TYR A 182 9.23 -7.44 14.33
C TYR A 182 8.82 -8.37 15.47
N ASP A 183 9.75 -8.74 16.35
CA ASP A 183 9.46 -9.59 17.52
C ASP A 183 8.47 -8.90 18.47
N GLU A 184 8.63 -7.60 18.72
CA GLU A 184 7.68 -6.82 19.52
C GLU A 184 6.28 -6.78 18.88
N VAL A 185 6.21 -6.60 17.55
CA VAL A 185 4.94 -6.62 16.81
C VAL A 185 4.28 -8.00 16.86
N ILE A 186 5.04 -9.08 16.74
CA ILE A 186 4.51 -10.46 16.76
C ILE A 186 4.08 -10.86 18.18
N ALA A 187 4.86 -10.48 19.19
CA ALA A 187 4.60 -10.82 20.60
C ALA A 187 3.41 -10.05 21.17
N ASN A 188 3.08 -8.87 20.64
CA ASN A 188 2.00 -8.04 21.16
C ASN A 188 0.71 -8.15 20.30
N PRO A 189 -0.31 -8.90 20.75
CA PRO A 189 -1.54 -9.08 19.99
C PRO A 189 -2.39 -7.82 19.84
N SER A 190 -2.12 -6.74 20.61
CA SER A 190 -2.83 -5.47 20.43
C SER A 190 -2.36 -4.69 19.20
N ILE A 191 -1.15 -5.00 18.69
CA ILE A 191 -0.59 -4.34 17.51
C ILE A 191 -1.17 -4.98 16.25
N THR A 192 -2.16 -4.32 15.68
CA THR A 192 -2.92 -4.82 14.50
C THR A 192 -2.60 -4.01 13.25
N VAL A 193 -1.32 -3.91 12.93
CA VAL A 193 -0.84 -3.04 11.85
C VAL A 193 -0.94 -3.70 10.48
N MET A 194 -0.66 -5.00 10.36
CA MET A 194 -0.75 -5.81 9.13
C MET A 194 -1.11 -7.25 9.54
N ASP A 195 -1.50 -8.09 8.59
CA ASP A 195 -1.66 -9.52 8.89
C ASP A 195 -0.31 -10.18 9.20
N LYS A 196 -0.37 -11.27 9.97
CA LYS A 196 0.82 -12.00 10.42
C LYS A 196 1.65 -12.58 9.29
N ALA A 197 1.04 -12.93 8.15
CA ALA A 197 1.79 -13.46 7.02
C ALA A 197 2.65 -12.37 6.36
N ALA A 198 2.12 -11.14 6.25
CA ALA A 198 2.88 -10.00 5.76
C ALA A 198 4.03 -9.62 6.72
N ILE A 199 3.78 -9.59 8.04
CA ILE A 199 4.81 -9.32 9.05
C ILE A 199 5.90 -10.41 9.05
N GLY A 200 5.50 -11.68 9.00
CA GLY A 200 6.45 -12.80 8.95
C GLY A 200 7.32 -12.76 7.70
N LEU A 201 6.73 -12.51 6.52
CA LEU A 201 7.49 -12.36 5.28
C LEU A 201 8.45 -11.17 5.33
N ALA A 202 8.04 -10.05 5.92
CA ALA A 202 8.88 -8.87 6.06
C ALA A 202 10.06 -9.11 7.00
N LEU A 203 9.82 -9.82 8.11
CA LEU A 203 10.85 -10.27 9.05
C LEU A 203 11.87 -11.20 8.36
N GLU A 204 11.40 -12.26 7.70
CA GLU A 204 12.28 -13.25 7.05
C GLU A 204 13.18 -12.64 5.97
N GLN A 205 12.73 -11.56 5.33
CA GLN A 205 13.45 -10.91 4.23
C GLN A 205 14.07 -9.57 4.65
N HIS A 206 14.00 -9.22 5.93
CA HIS A 206 14.55 -7.99 6.51
C HIS A 206 14.12 -6.70 5.77
N ILE A 207 12.91 -6.65 5.22
CA ILE A 207 12.41 -5.48 4.50
C ILE A 207 11.65 -4.55 5.45
N PRO A 208 12.15 -3.34 5.75
CA PRO A 208 11.52 -2.46 6.73
C PRO A 208 10.12 -2.01 6.31
N ILE A 209 9.26 -1.81 7.30
CA ILE A 209 7.90 -1.28 7.11
C ILE A 209 7.76 0.04 7.84
N VAL A 210 7.29 1.08 7.15
CA VAL A 210 6.94 2.37 7.76
C VAL A 210 5.42 2.48 7.79
N ILE A 211 4.86 2.64 8.99
CA ILE A 211 3.44 2.93 9.20
C ILE A 211 3.29 4.44 9.41
N CYS A 212 2.56 5.11 8.52
CA CYS A 212 2.35 6.56 8.64
C CYS A 212 0.96 7.00 8.17
N ASP A 213 0.55 8.21 8.56
CA ASP A 213 -0.65 8.83 8.01
C ASP A 213 -0.42 9.26 6.57
N LEU A 214 -1.37 8.90 5.70
CA LEU A 214 -1.39 9.33 4.31
C LEU A 214 -1.59 10.84 4.18
N LEU A 215 -2.47 11.42 5.00
CA LEU A 215 -3.06 12.75 4.78
C LEU A 215 -2.19 13.91 5.28
N THR A 216 -1.13 13.60 6.01
CA THR A 216 -0.15 14.59 6.40
C THR A 216 0.71 14.96 5.19
N GLU A 217 0.67 16.24 4.81
CA GLU A 217 1.45 16.78 3.71
C GLU A 217 2.96 16.52 3.88
N GLY A 218 3.62 16.09 2.81
CA GLY A 218 5.05 15.79 2.76
C GLY A 218 5.43 14.42 3.33
N ASN A 219 4.54 13.67 3.98
CA ASN A 219 4.90 12.39 4.61
C ASN A 219 5.42 11.36 3.61
N ILE A 220 4.84 11.25 2.42
CA ILE A 220 5.32 10.31 1.40
C ILE A 220 6.75 10.66 0.97
N ALA A 221 7.02 11.94 0.72
CA ALA A 221 8.36 12.39 0.33
C ALA A 221 9.38 12.23 1.46
N ARG A 222 8.99 12.51 2.71
CA ARG A 222 9.81 12.28 3.91
C ARG A 222 10.13 10.80 4.11
N ALA A 223 9.12 9.94 4.04
CA ALA A 223 9.29 8.49 4.13
C ALA A 223 10.20 7.97 3.00
N ALA A 224 10.05 8.47 1.77
CA ALA A 224 10.92 8.12 0.64
C ALA A 224 12.40 8.52 0.86
N ARG A 225 12.65 9.63 1.58
CA ARG A 225 14.02 10.04 1.96
C ARG A 225 14.61 9.19 3.09
N GLY A 226 13.79 8.43 3.80
CA GLY A 226 14.17 7.74 5.03
C GLY A 226 14.13 8.64 6.25
N ASP A 227 13.44 9.78 6.19
CA ASP A 227 13.20 10.62 7.35
C ASP A 227 12.30 9.85 8.35
N THR A 228 12.42 10.13 9.63
CA THR A 228 11.52 9.55 10.65
C THR A 228 10.10 10.06 10.43
N VAL A 229 9.22 9.17 9.99
CA VAL A 229 7.79 9.42 9.77
C VAL A 229 6.99 8.27 10.39
N GLY A 230 6.02 8.61 11.24
CA GLY A 230 5.19 7.64 11.91
C GLY A 230 5.98 6.63 12.74
N THR A 231 5.80 5.34 12.48
CA THR A 231 6.48 4.24 13.18
C THR A 231 7.25 3.38 12.19
N LEU A 232 8.54 3.16 12.46
CA LEU A 232 9.35 2.19 11.73
C LEU A 232 9.24 0.82 12.40
N ILE A 233 8.90 -0.21 11.62
CA ILE A 233 8.94 -1.61 12.02
C ILE A 233 10.10 -2.30 11.30
N GLY A 234 11.02 -2.90 12.06
CA GLY A 234 12.15 -3.65 11.54
C GLY A 234 13.44 -3.36 12.30
N GLU A 235 14.59 -3.71 11.73
CA GLU A 235 15.88 -3.35 12.33
C GLU A 235 16.11 -1.84 12.20
N LYS A 236 16.67 -1.20 13.24
CA LYS A 236 17.12 0.20 13.11
C LYS A 236 18.25 0.24 12.09
N MET A 237 18.05 0.99 11.01
CA MET A 237 19.14 1.27 10.08
C MET A 237 20.24 2.03 10.84
N ALA A 238 21.46 1.47 10.80
CA ALA A 238 22.64 2.02 11.45
C ALA A 238 23.13 3.32 10.80
#